data_AF-A0A497P029-F1
#
_entry.id   AF-A0A497P029-F1
#
_cell.length_a   1.000
_cell.length_b   1.000
_cell.length_c   1.000
_cell.angle_alpha   90.00
_cell.angle_beta   90.00
_cell.angle_gamma   90.00
#
_symmetry.space_group_name_H-M   'P 1'
#
loop_
_entity.id
_entity.type
_entity.pdbx_description
1 polymer ?
#
loop_
_entity_poly.entity_id
_entity_poly.type
_entity_poly.pdbx_seq_one_letter_code
_entity_poly.pdbx_strand_id
1 'polypeptide(L)'
;SYGFMRCVKLVRHDDARVKVSLDFMEGEIRGRGPKDVILVDDVMMEGTRATIPVAGEEVAVLAPSYVDYFIMKVISARPSDVRDLASLVLERGLPSGLSERIRQILPYPEVFKSKLEVNIIPVVKRRIFIDSWRGIFGTTKYAEDDRRRVIETSGSCCTVRCIFLYGNTR
;
A
#
# COMPACT_ATOMS: atom_id res chain seq x y z
N SER A 1 -4.43 -10.55 20.33
CA SER A 1 -5.06 -9.22 20.24
C SER A 1 -4.57 -8.57 18.97
N TYR A 2 -5.44 -8.35 17.98
CA TYR A 2 -5.06 -7.74 16.69
C TYR A 2 -5.53 -6.28 16.69
N GLY A 3 -4.60 -5.35 16.54
CA GLY A 3 -4.86 -3.91 16.58
C GLY A 3 -5.17 -3.34 15.19
N PHE A 4 -6.15 -2.44 15.11
CA PHE A 4 -6.48 -1.66 13.93
C PHE A 4 -5.83 -0.27 14.01
N MET A 5 -5.35 0.25 12.88
CA MET A 5 -4.93 1.64 12.79
C MET A 5 -6.09 2.43 12.17
N ARG A 6 -6.89 3.05 13.03
CA ARG A 6 -7.98 3.95 12.63
C ARG A 6 -7.52 5.38 12.90
N CYS A 7 -7.24 6.12 11.84
CA CYS A 7 -6.93 7.54 11.92
C CYS A 7 -8.24 8.32 11.93
N VAL A 8 -8.64 8.86 13.08
CA VAL A 8 -9.85 9.70 13.19
C VAL A 8 -9.45 11.16 13.28
N LYS A 9 -10.05 11.99 12.42
CA LYS A 9 -10.01 13.45 12.52
C LYS A 9 -11.43 14.01 12.59
N LEU A 10 -11.68 14.87 13.57
CA LEU A 10 -12.90 15.67 13.62
C LEU A 10 -12.64 16.98 12.88
N VAL A 11 -13.45 17.26 11.85
CA VAL A 11 -13.42 18.49 11.07
C VAL A 11 -14.69 19.27 11.40
N ARG A 12 -14.58 20.59 11.52
CA ARG A 12 -15.74 21.46 11.74
C ARG A 12 -16.08 22.11 10.41
N HIS A 13 -17.33 21.97 9.98
CA HIS A 13 -17.86 22.61 8.76
C HIS A 13 -19.20 23.22 9.15
N ASP A 14 -19.30 24.54 9.04
CA ASP A 14 -20.35 25.36 9.65
C ASP A 14 -20.57 25.05 11.15
N ASP A 15 -21.83 24.88 11.57
CA ASP A 15 -22.23 24.50 12.92
C ASP A 15 -22.11 22.99 13.20
N ALA A 16 -21.67 22.18 12.22
CA ALA A 16 -21.55 20.74 12.33
C ALA A 16 -20.11 20.26 12.59
N ARG A 17 -19.98 19.20 13.40
CA ARG A 17 -18.74 18.44 13.55
C ARG A 17 -18.82 17.18 12.71
N VAL A 18 -18.03 17.13 11.65
CA VAL A 18 -17.90 15.98 10.76
C VAL A 18 -16.76 15.09 11.27
N LYS A 19 -17.06 13.82 11.54
CA LYS A 19 -16.04 12.82 11.85
C LYS A 19 -15.52 12.20 10.56
N VAL A 20 -14.27 12.47 10.23
CA VAL A 20 -13.53 11.79 9.17
C VAL A 20 -12.72 10.67 9.81
N SER A 21 -12.96 9.43 9.45
CA SER A 21 -12.12 8.30 9.87
C SER A 21 -11.51 7.63 8.65
N LEU A 22 -10.18 7.55 8.62
CA LEU A 22 -9.43 6.75 7.68
C LEU A 22 -9.04 5.45 8.39
N ASP A 23 -9.75 4.39 8.04
CA ASP A 23 -9.49 3.06 8.59
C ASP A 23 -8.46 2.35 7.73
N PHE A 24 -7.27 2.15 8.28
CA PHE A 24 -6.37 1.15 7.77
C PHE A 24 -6.81 -0.19 8.37
N MET A 25 -7.42 -1.00 7.51
CA MET A 25 -7.90 -2.39 7.67
C MET A 25 -9.43 -2.55 7.61
N GLU A 26 -9.94 -2.85 6.42
CA GLU A 26 -11.33 -3.31 6.25
C GLU A 26 -11.43 -4.79 5.84
N GLY A 27 -12.26 -5.57 6.53
CA GLY A 27 -12.64 -6.93 6.15
C GLY A 27 -11.98 -8.03 6.99
N GLU A 28 -12.76 -9.09 7.24
CA GLU A 28 -12.37 -10.31 7.96
C GLU A 28 -10.95 -10.74 7.57
N ILE A 29 -10.00 -10.67 8.51
CA ILE A 29 -8.59 -11.02 8.26
C ILE A 29 -8.46 -12.55 8.31
N ARG A 30 -9.00 -13.25 7.30
CA ARG A 30 -8.67 -14.66 7.07
C ARG A 30 -7.30 -14.74 6.40
N GLY A 31 -6.37 -15.49 6.99
CA GLY A 31 -5.09 -15.84 6.35
C GLY A 31 -3.89 -14.92 6.65
N ARG A 32 -3.93 -14.06 7.67
CA ARG A 32 -2.71 -13.38 8.15
C ARG A 32 -2.06 -14.15 9.27
N GLY A 33 -0.84 -14.63 9.00
CA GLY A 33 -0.01 -15.27 10.01
C GLY A 33 0.73 -14.23 10.87
N PRO A 34 1.37 -14.65 11.97
CA PRO A 34 2.27 -13.80 12.75
C PRO A 34 3.36 -13.11 11.91
N LYS A 35 3.65 -13.64 10.72
CA LYS A 35 4.64 -13.09 9.80
C LYS A 35 4.17 -11.85 9.03
N ASP A 36 2.85 -11.61 8.94
CA ASP A 36 2.28 -10.47 8.21
C ASP A 36 2.14 -9.21 9.10
N VAL A 37 2.81 -9.18 10.25
CA VAL A 37 2.80 -8.04 11.19
C VAL A 37 3.64 -6.89 10.63
N ILE A 38 3.14 -5.67 10.78
CA ILE A 38 3.84 -4.43 10.50
C ILE A 38 4.01 -3.69 11.82
N LEU A 39 5.24 -3.34 12.15
CA LEU A 39 5.56 -2.48 13.28
C LEU A 39 5.23 -1.04 12.92
N VAL A 40 4.45 -0.40 13.79
CA VAL A 40 4.12 1.03 13.69
C VAL A 40 5.11 1.76 14.59
N ASP A 41 6.06 2.46 14.00
CA ASP A 41 7.07 3.24 14.71
C ASP A 41 6.73 4.74 14.70
N ASP A 42 7.53 5.53 15.42
CA ASP A 42 7.31 6.97 15.56
C ASP A 42 7.34 7.69 14.20
N VAL A 43 8.19 7.25 13.27
CA VAL A 43 8.27 7.80 11.92
C VAL A 43 6.95 7.62 11.16
N MET A 44 6.33 6.44 11.25
CA MET A 44 5.03 6.19 10.63
C MET A 44 3.92 7.03 11.29
N MET A 45 4.00 7.25 12.60
CA MET A 45 3.02 8.02 13.38
C MET A 45 3.13 9.54 13.15
N GLU A 46 4.34 10.06 12.96
CA GLU A 46 4.58 11.43 12.51
C GLU A 46 3.98 11.65 11.12
N GLY A 47 4.06 10.61 10.27
CA GLY A 47 3.42 10.54 8.98
C GLY A 47 3.86 11.66 8.02
N THR A 48 2.97 11.97 7.08
CA THR A 48 3.12 13.04 6.11
C THR A 48 1.82 13.84 6.10
N ARG A 49 1.94 15.18 6.07
CA ARG A 49 0.78 16.04 5.87
C ARG A 49 0.33 15.95 4.42
N ALA A 50 -0.84 15.39 4.19
CA ALA A 50 -1.53 15.41 2.92
C ALA A 50 -2.71 16.37 3.00
N THR A 51 -2.98 17.12 1.94
CA THR A 51 -4.17 17.97 1.86
C THR A 51 -5.19 17.29 0.99
N ILE A 52 -6.43 17.20 1.48
CA ILE A 52 -7.55 16.64 0.72
C ILE A 52 -8.68 17.66 0.64
N PRO A 53 -9.34 17.82 -0.52
CA PRO A 53 -10.53 18.64 -0.63
C PRO A 53 -11.71 17.91 0.05
N VAL A 54 -12.36 18.58 1.00
CA VAL A 54 -13.57 18.11 1.68
C VAL A 54 -14.60 19.22 1.62
N ALA A 55 -15.71 18.99 0.92
CA ALA A 55 -16.78 19.98 0.74
C ALA A 55 -16.30 21.36 0.23
N GLY A 56 -15.28 21.37 -0.64
CA GLY A 56 -14.70 22.61 -1.20
C GLY A 56 -13.65 23.27 -0.31
N GLU A 57 -13.36 22.72 0.87
CA GLU A 57 -12.30 23.17 1.77
C GLU A 57 -11.09 22.24 1.73
N GLU A 58 -9.89 22.83 1.78
CA GLU A 58 -8.63 22.08 1.85
C GLU A 58 -8.34 21.66 3.30
N VAL A 59 -8.42 20.36 3.58
CA VAL A 59 -8.20 19.80 4.92
C VAL A 59 -6.87 19.06 4.97
N ALA A 60 -5.96 19.51 5.82
CA ALA A 60 -4.71 18.81 6.08
C ALA A 60 -4.93 17.56 6.97
N VAL A 61 -4.57 16.38 6.51
CA VAL A 61 -4.63 15.11 7.25
C VAL A 61 -3.23 14.52 7.39
N LEU A 62 -3.01 13.78 8.47
CA LEU A 62 -1.82 12.95 8.61
C LEU A 62 -2.08 11.63 7.89
N ALA A 63 -1.18 11.28 6.97
CA ALA A 63 -1.19 10.03 6.23
C ALA A 63 0.18 9.35 6.31
N PRO A 64 0.26 8.02 6.20
CA PRO A 64 1.55 7.34 6.09
C PRO A 64 2.36 7.88 4.90
N SER A 65 3.68 7.80 5.00
CA SER A 65 4.56 8.10 3.87
C SER A 65 4.25 7.18 2.68
N TYR A 66 4.70 7.56 1.47
CA TYR A 66 4.48 6.70 0.30
C TYR A 66 5.09 5.31 0.49
N VAL A 67 6.29 5.21 1.07
CA VAL A 67 6.96 3.93 1.31
C VAL A 67 6.20 3.08 2.34
N ASP A 68 5.71 3.69 3.42
CA ASP A 68 4.93 2.98 4.45
C ASP A 68 3.61 2.48 3.88
N TYR A 69 2.88 3.35 3.19
CA TYR A 69 1.61 3.01 2.55
C TYR A 69 1.78 1.87 1.53
N PHE A 70 2.85 1.94 0.72
CA PHE A 70 3.19 0.89 -0.23
C PHE A 70 3.44 -0.45 0.46
N ILE A 71 4.23 -0.46 1.55
CA ILE A 71 4.49 -1.68 2.32
C ILE A 71 3.21 -2.25 2.92
N MET A 72 2.37 -1.40 3.53
CA MET A 72 1.09 -1.81 4.10
C MET A 72 0.19 -2.50 3.05
N LYS A 73 0.13 -1.95 1.83
CA LYS A 73 -0.66 -2.51 0.73
C LYS A 73 -0.10 -3.84 0.23
N VAL A 74 1.23 -3.96 0.10
CA VAL A 74 1.87 -5.22 -0.30
C VAL A 74 1.62 -6.33 0.73
N ILE A 75 1.77 -6.04 2.02
CA ILE A 75 1.55 -7.05 3.07
C ILE A 75 0.07 -7.45 3.15
N SER A 76 -0.84 -6.49 2.93
CA SER A 76 -2.27 -6.77 2.88
C SER A 76 -2.64 -7.67 1.70
N ALA A 77 -2.10 -7.40 0.50
CA ALA A 77 -2.28 -8.17 -0.74
C ALA A 77 -3.74 -8.50 -1.11
N ARG A 78 -4.72 -7.70 -0.64
CA ARG A 78 -6.13 -7.91 -0.98
C ARG A 78 -6.38 -7.51 -2.44
N PRO A 79 -7.44 -8.03 -3.07
CA PRO A 79 -7.77 -7.65 -4.45
C PRO A 79 -7.89 -6.15 -4.69
N SER A 80 -8.41 -5.38 -3.72
CA SER A 80 -8.42 -3.90 -3.78
C SER A 80 -7.01 -3.32 -3.72
N ASP A 81 -6.20 -3.79 -2.77
CA ASP A 81 -4.82 -3.30 -2.58
C ASP A 81 -3.94 -3.62 -3.79
N VAL A 82 -4.16 -4.73 -4.50
CA VAL A 82 -3.46 -5.04 -5.77
C VAL A 82 -3.75 -3.98 -6.84
N ARG A 83 -4.98 -3.49 -6.93
CA ARG A 83 -5.35 -2.43 -7.89
C ARG A 83 -4.75 -1.09 -7.47
N ASP A 84 -4.77 -0.78 -6.18
CA ASP A 84 -4.11 0.41 -5.63
C ASP A 84 -2.60 0.38 -5.93
N LEU A 85 -1.93 -0.74 -5.69
CA LEU A 85 -0.51 -0.93 -5.98
C LEU A 85 -0.22 -0.75 -7.48
N ALA A 86 -1.06 -1.26 -8.37
CA ALA A 86 -0.90 -1.05 -9.80
C ALA A 86 -0.96 0.44 -10.16
N SER A 87 -1.92 1.19 -9.61
CA SER A 87 -2.00 2.65 -9.80
C SER A 87 -0.80 3.38 -9.21
N LEU A 88 -0.40 3.05 -7.98
CA LEU A 88 0.75 3.67 -7.31
C LEU A 88 2.05 3.46 -8.11
N VAL A 89 2.31 2.24 -8.56
CA VAL A 89 3.50 1.90 -9.36
C VAL A 89 3.46 2.62 -10.71
N LEU A 90 2.31 2.65 -11.38
CA LEU A 90 2.17 3.30 -12.68
C LEU A 90 2.41 4.82 -12.58
N GLU A 91 1.84 5.46 -11.55
CA GLU A 91 1.82 6.92 -11.41
C GLU A 91 3.07 7.47 -10.74
N ARG A 92 3.67 6.72 -9.80
CA ARG A 92 4.77 7.21 -8.95
C ARG A 92 6.03 6.35 -8.99
N GLY A 93 6.00 5.20 -9.66
CA GLY A 93 7.10 4.24 -9.62
C GLY A 93 7.27 3.60 -8.23
N LEU A 94 8.38 2.88 -8.03
CA LEU A 94 8.68 2.29 -6.72
C LEU A 94 9.15 3.36 -5.73
N PRO A 95 8.74 3.28 -4.44
CA PRO A 95 9.21 4.21 -3.43
C PRO A 95 10.74 4.09 -3.21
N SER A 96 11.41 5.21 -3.05
CA SER A 96 12.81 5.24 -2.60
C SER A 96 12.93 4.73 -1.16
N GLY A 97 14.08 4.14 -0.82
CA GLY A 97 14.32 3.61 0.53
C GLY A 97 13.50 2.37 0.91
N LEU A 98 12.73 1.79 -0.02
CA LEU A 98 11.84 0.65 0.22
C LEU A 98 12.53 -0.52 0.94
N SER A 99 13.69 -0.97 0.45
CA SER A 99 14.42 -2.10 1.03
C SER A 99 14.82 -1.87 2.48
N GLU A 100 15.23 -0.64 2.81
CA GLU A 100 15.62 -0.30 4.17
C GLU A 100 14.39 -0.20 5.08
N ARG A 101 13.32 0.43 4.58
CA ARG A 101 12.09 0.56 5.34
C ARG A 101 11.44 -0.78 5.66
N ILE A 102 11.44 -1.72 4.72
CA ILE A 102 10.98 -3.11 4.93
C ILE A 102 11.71 -3.74 6.12
N ARG A 103 13.03 -3.60 6.21
CA ARG A 103 13.82 -4.18 7.31
C ARG A 103 13.51 -3.56 8.68
N GLN A 104 13.10 -2.29 8.69
CA GLN A 104 12.76 -1.58 9.93
C GLN A 104 11.39 -1.98 10.45
N ILE A 105 10.38 -2.09 9.57
CA ILE A 105 8.98 -2.21 10.00
C ILE A 105 8.41 -3.62 9.87
N LEU A 106 9.07 -4.53 9.15
CA LEU A 106 8.63 -5.92 9.03
C LEU A 106 9.53 -6.82 9.88
N PRO A 107 8.99 -7.51 10.90
CA PRO A 107 9.74 -8.52 11.64
C PRO A 107 10.21 -9.69 10.76
N TYR A 108 9.52 -9.93 9.64
CA TYR A 108 9.82 -10.96 8.66
C TYR A 108 9.87 -10.35 7.24
N PRO A 109 10.97 -9.67 6.87
CA PRO A 109 11.08 -8.95 5.59
C PRO A 109 10.81 -9.82 4.35
N GLU A 110 11.09 -11.13 4.42
CA GLU A 110 10.86 -12.09 3.33
C GLU A 110 9.40 -12.23 2.92
N VAL A 111 8.47 -11.91 3.83
CA VAL A 111 7.04 -11.90 3.54
C VAL A 111 6.71 -10.91 2.44
N PHE A 112 7.37 -9.75 2.41
CA PHE A 112 7.13 -8.75 1.37
C PHE A 112 7.33 -9.32 -0.04
N LYS A 113 8.45 -10.03 -0.25
CA LYS A 113 8.75 -10.70 -1.51
C LYS A 113 7.73 -11.79 -1.83
N SER A 114 7.40 -12.62 -0.83
CA SER A 114 6.40 -13.69 -0.98
C SER A 114 5.03 -13.13 -1.41
N LYS A 115 4.56 -12.03 -0.80
CA LYS A 115 3.30 -11.39 -1.17
C LYS A 115 3.32 -10.88 -2.61
N LEU A 116 4.42 -10.27 -3.05
CA LEU A 116 4.56 -9.82 -4.44
C LEU A 116 4.49 -10.98 -5.44
N GLU A 117 5.29 -12.03 -5.21
CA GLU A 117 5.44 -13.15 -6.16
C GLU A 117 4.21 -14.06 -6.21
N VAL A 118 3.60 -14.33 -5.05
CA VAL A 118 2.53 -15.33 -4.93
C VAL A 118 1.14 -14.72 -5.06
N ASN A 119 0.94 -13.50 -4.56
CA ASN A 119 -0.41 -12.92 -4.44
C ASN A 119 -0.65 -11.75 -5.40
N ILE A 120 0.33 -10.88 -5.62
CA ILE A 120 0.12 -9.61 -6.34
C ILE A 120 0.40 -9.79 -7.84
N ILE A 121 1.62 -10.16 -8.22
CA ILE A 121 2.03 -10.29 -9.62
C ILE A 121 1.12 -11.27 -10.40
N PRO A 122 0.76 -12.45 -9.87
CA PRO A 122 -0.13 -13.37 -10.57
C PRO A 122 -1.52 -12.80 -10.83
N VAL A 123 -2.03 -11.93 -9.94
CA VAL A 123 -3.32 -11.27 -10.12
C VAL A 123 -3.24 -10.20 -11.21
N VAL A 124 -2.21 -9.35 -11.20
CA VAL A 124 -2.01 -8.31 -12.22
C VAL A 124 -1.83 -8.92 -13.62
N LYS A 125 -1.17 -10.08 -13.71
CA LYS A 125 -0.99 -10.81 -14.99
C LYS A 125 -2.28 -11.31 -15.62
N ARG A 126 -3.37 -11.46 -14.87
CA ARG A 126 -4.66 -11.93 -15.41
C ARG A 126 -5.21 -10.91 -16.42
N ARG A 127 -5.76 -11.38 -17.55
CA ARG A 127 -6.36 -10.49 -18.56
C ARG A 127 -7.51 -9.67 -17.99
N ILE A 128 -8.36 -10.30 -17.18
CA ILE A 128 -9.50 -9.66 -16.50
C ILE A 128 -9.10 -8.56 -15.49
N PHE A 129 -7.81 -8.44 -15.16
CA PHE A 129 -7.34 -7.42 -14.23
C PHE A 129 -7.62 -6.01 -14.77
N ILE A 130 -7.46 -5.79 -16.08
CA ILE A 130 -7.64 -4.46 -16.67
C ILE A 130 -9.07 -3.95 -16.49
N ASP A 131 -10.06 -4.82 -16.70
CA ASP A 131 -11.47 -4.47 -16.54
C ASP A 131 -11.80 -4.22 -15.06
N SER A 132 -11.24 -5.03 -14.16
CA SER A 132 -11.39 -4.83 -12.72
C SER A 132 -10.74 -3.54 -12.24
N TRP A 133 -9.59 -3.17 -12.79
CA TRP A 133 -8.84 -1.98 -12.45
C TRP A 133 -9.53 -0.71 -12.95
N ARG A 134 -10.06 -0.73 -14.18
CA ARG A 134 -10.93 0.31 -14.71
C ARG A 134 -12.20 0.47 -13.87
N GLY A 135 -12.83 -0.65 -13.52
CA GLY A 135 -14.08 -0.67 -12.76
C GLY A 135 -13.96 -0.03 -11.38
N ILE A 136 -12.89 -0.32 -10.62
CA ILE A 136 -12.74 0.23 -9.26
C ILE A 136 -12.53 1.75 -9.25
N PHE A 137 -11.90 2.30 -10.28
CA PHE A 137 -11.64 3.75 -10.41
C PHE A 137 -12.66 4.46 -11.31
N GLY A 138 -13.65 3.75 -11.84
CA GLY A 138 -14.63 4.33 -12.78
C GLY A 138 -13.98 5.00 -13.99
N THR A 139 -12.89 4.45 -14.51
CA THR A 139 -12.04 5.11 -15.53
C THR A 139 -11.78 4.21 -16.73
N THR A 140 -11.58 4.81 -17.90
CA THR A 140 -11.14 4.13 -19.13
C THR A 140 -9.65 4.33 -19.41
N LYS A 141 -8.96 5.13 -18.58
CA LYS A 141 -7.56 5.56 -18.79
C LYS A 141 -6.58 4.40 -18.85
N TYR A 142 -6.74 3.41 -17.98
CA TYR A 142 -5.77 2.31 -17.88
C TYR A 142 -5.84 1.40 -19.11
N ALA A 143 -4.70 1.13 -19.73
CA ALA A 143 -4.56 0.29 -20.91
C ALA A 143 -3.74 -0.99 -20.63
N GLU A 144 -3.74 -1.91 -21.59
CA GLU A 144 -2.91 -3.12 -21.53
C GLU A 144 -1.41 -2.80 -21.41
N ASP A 145 -0.96 -1.69 -22.01
CA ASP A 145 0.41 -1.22 -21.91
C ASP A 145 0.76 -0.77 -20.49
N ASP A 146 -0.17 -0.13 -19.79
CA ASP A 146 0.02 0.24 -18.39
C ASP A 146 0.14 -1.01 -17.51
N ARG A 147 -0.70 -2.02 -17.77
CA ARG A 147 -0.63 -3.31 -17.08
C ARG A 147 0.74 -3.98 -17.29
N ARG A 148 1.26 -3.95 -18.52
CA ARG A 148 2.61 -4.47 -18.83
C ARG A 148 3.70 -3.73 -18.05
N ARG A 149 3.67 -2.40 -18.04
CA ARG A 149 4.61 -1.56 -17.27
C ARG A 149 4.58 -1.86 -15.77
N VAL A 150 3.39 -2.06 -15.20
CA VAL A 150 3.24 -2.44 -13.78
C VAL A 150 3.87 -3.80 -13.51
N ILE A 151 3.68 -4.79 -14.40
CA ILE A 151 4.28 -6.12 -14.27
C ILE A 151 5.82 -6.04 -14.34
N GLU A 152 6.36 -5.28 -15.28
CA GLU A 152 7.81 -5.09 -15.44
C GLU A 152 8.42 -4.41 -14.21
N THR A 153 7.78 -3.34 -13.74
CA THR A 153 8.26 -2.58 -12.57
C THR A 153 8.10 -3.36 -11.26
N SER A 154 7.03 -4.14 -11.12
CA SER A 154 6.84 -5.01 -9.97
C SER A 154 7.79 -6.21 -10.01
N GLY A 155 8.12 -6.71 -11.21
CA GLY A 155 9.17 -7.70 -11.45
C GLY A 155 10.54 -7.17 -11.06
N SER A 156 10.85 -5.90 -11.38
CA SER A 156 12.08 -5.22 -10.95
C SER A 156 12.16 -5.07 -9.42
N CYS A 157 11.03 -4.86 -8.74
CA CYS A 157 10.93 -4.88 -7.28
C CYS A 157 11.33 -6.24 -6.69
N CYS A 158 10.94 -7.36 -7.33
CA CYS A 158 11.40 -8.71 -6.95
C CYS A 158 12.88 -8.96 -7.30
N THR A 159 13.39 -8.31 -8.35
CA THR A 159 14.80 -8.37 -8.79
C THR A 159 15.70 -7.29 -8.19
N VAL A 160 15.22 -6.51 -7.21
CA VAL A 160 16.12 -5.77 -6.32
C VAL A 160 16.99 -6.80 -5.61
N ARG A 161 18.11 -7.12 -6.26
CA ARG A 161 19.17 -8.07 -5.93
C ARG A 161 19.77 -7.83 -4.53
N CYS A 162 19.34 -6.78 -3.83
CA CYS A 162 19.89 -6.33 -2.55
C CYS A 162 18.96 -6.50 -1.34
N ILE A 163 17.73 -7.01 -1.45
CA ILE A 163 16.89 -7.17 -0.25
C ILE A 163 17.39 -8.34 0.64
N PHE A 164 18.04 -9.37 0.08
CA PHE A 164 18.35 -10.60 0.83
C PHE A 164 19.77 -11.18 0.66
N LEU A 165 20.67 -10.58 -0.12
CA LEU A 165 22.00 -11.19 -0.36
C LEU A 165 23.07 -10.90 0.72
N TYR A 166 22.78 -10.13 1.76
CA TYR A 166 23.67 -9.98 2.92
C TYR A 166 22.87 -10.05 4.22
N GLY A 167 22.66 -11.26 4.71
CA GLY A 167 21.99 -11.50 6.00
C GLY A 167 22.23 -12.89 6.59
N ASN A 168 23.24 -13.63 6.13
CA ASN A 168 23.63 -14.91 6.71
C ASN A 168 25.17 -15.01 6.79
N THR A 169 25.75 -14.20 7.66
CA THR A 169 27.06 -14.46 8.27
C THR A 169 27.03 -13.90 9.69
N ARG A 170 26.56 -14.73 10.62
CA ARG A 170 27.11 -14.82 11.99
C ARG A 170 27.26 -16.29 12.32
#